data_AF-A0A6A5VNS7-F1
#
_entry.id   AF-A0A6A5VNS7-F1
#
_cell.length_a   1.000
_cell.length_b   1.000
_cell.length_c   1.000
_cell.angle_alpha   90.00
_cell.angle_beta   90.00
_cell.angle_gamma   90.00
#
_symmetry.space_group_name_H-M   'P 1'
#
loop_
_entity.id
_entity.type
_entity.pdbx_description
1 polymer ?
#
loop_
_entity_poly.entity_id
_entity_poly.type
_entity_poly.pdbx_seq_one_letter_code
_entity_poly.pdbx_strand_id
1 'polypeptide(L)'
;MEIIIDSLPTHLWAIPLFVDVKNNTTGVHAEGKGKMTLTYSRDISEYVAAKLLGFEKWEQRYYISGDIETWNEVVSAAGKGVKSDVSCNLVERL
;
A
#
# COMPACT_ATOMS: atom_id res chain seq x y z
N MET A 1 3.17 -11.22 3.78
CA MET A 1 4.54 -11.48 3.30
C MET A 1 4.42 -11.75 1.82
N GLU A 2 4.53 -10.71 1.00
CA GLU A 2 4.67 -10.92 -0.44
C GLU A 2 6.12 -11.38 -0.67
N ILE A 3 6.27 -12.60 -1.17
CA ILE A 3 7.57 -13.14 -1.56
C ILE A 3 7.79 -12.68 -2.99
N ILE A 4 8.68 -11.72 -3.18
CA ILE A 4 9.12 -11.30 -4.50
C ILE A 4 10.36 -12.11 -4.84
N ILE A 5 10.26 -12.86 -5.94
CA ILE A 5 11.33 -13.70 -6.45
C ILE A 5 12.00 -12.91 -7.57
N ASP A 6 13.22 -12.42 -7.31
CA ASP A 6 13.99 -11.59 -8.26
C ASP A 6 14.17 -12.22 -9.64
N SER A 7 14.07 -13.55 -9.73
CA SER A 7 14.23 -14.30 -10.98
C SER A 7 12.96 -14.39 -11.84
N LEU A 8 11.81 -13.86 -11.40
CA LEU A 8 10.58 -13.88 -12.18
C LEU A 8 10.36 -12.51 -12.85
N PRO A 9 10.15 -12.47 -14.19
CA PRO A 9 9.84 -11.23 -14.87
C PRO A 9 8.50 -10.69 -14.33
N THR A 10 8.57 -9.56 -13.65
CA THR A 10 7.41 -8.84 -13.12
C THR A 10 7.49 -7.38 -13.53
N HIS A 11 6.35 -6.82 -13.94
CA HIS A 11 6.20 -5.38 -14.16
C HIS A 11 5.70 -4.66 -12.90
N LEU A 12 5.54 -5.37 -11.79
CA LEU A 12 5.15 -4.81 -10.51
C LEU A 12 6.40 -4.39 -9.74
N TRP A 13 6.38 -3.17 -9.22
CA TRP A 13 7.39 -2.74 -8.27
C TRP A 13 7.16 -3.45 -6.94
N ALA A 14 8.23 -3.95 -6.33
CA ALA A 14 8.20 -4.47 -4.98
C ALA A 14 7.77 -3.38 -3.98
N ILE A 15 6.57 -3.46 -3.44
CA ILE A 15 6.10 -2.54 -2.40
C ILE A 15 6.38 -3.20 -1.04
N PRO A 16 7.39 -2.73 -0.27
CA PRO A 16 7.61 -3.26 1.06
C PRO A 16 6.39 -2.99 1.95
N LEU A 17 6.10 -3.91 2.87
CA LEU A 17 5.10 -3.71 3.91
C LEU A 17 5.52 -2.51 4.78
N PHE A 18 4.73 -1.44 4.74
CA PHE A 18 5.09 -0.18 5.41
C PHE A 18 4.84 -0.16 6.91
N VAL A 19 3.84 -0.91 7.39
CA VAL A 19 3.45 -0.91 8.81
C VAL A 19 3.16 -2.34 9.26
N ASP A 20 4.00 -2.86 10.15
CA ASP A 20 3.77 -4.10 10.90
C ASP A 20 3.35 -3.76 12.33
N VAL A 21 2.04 -3.69 12.55
CA VAL A 21 1.46 -3.38 13.86
C VAL A 21 1.82 -4.46 14.90
N LYS A 22 1.96 -5.73 14.48
CA LYS A 22 2.26 -6.84 15.38
C LYS A 22 3.68 -6.73 15.91
N ASN A 23 4.66 -6.57 15.02
CA ASN A 23 6.08 -6.48 15.38
C ASN A 23 6.54 -5.05 15.72
N ASN A 24 5.63 -4.07 15.65
CA ASN A 24 5.93 -2.67 15.91
C ASN A 24 7.08 -2.14 15.02
N THR A 25 7.01 -2.44 13.73
CA THR A 25 8.03 -2.04 12.77
C THR A 25 7.38 -1.27 11.65
N THR A 26 7.98 -0.16 11.24
CA THR A 26 7.47 0.66 10.14
C THR A 26 8.60 0.99 9.18
N GLY A 27 8.39 0.76 7.89
CA GLY A 27 9.19 1.35 6.82
C GLY A 27 8.40 2.50 6.22
N VAL A 28 8.96 3.70 6.13
CA VAL A 28 8.32 4.82 5.43
C VAL A 28 9.22 5.19 4.27
N HIS A 29 8.67 5.25 3.05
CA HIS A 29 9.40 5.80 1.91
C HIS A 29 9.52 7.33 2.05
N ALA A 30 10.73 7.85 1.90
CA ALA A 30 11.04 9.28 2.00
C ALA A 30 10.50 9.91 3.32
N GLU A 31 9.98 11.14 3.27
CA GLU A 31 9.49 11.87 4.45
C GLU A 31 8.07 11.47 4.91
N GLY A 32 7.40 10.58 4.19
CA GLY A 32 6.06 10.10 4.54
C GLY A 32 4.94 11.14 4.48
N LYS A 33 5.16 12.32 3.89
CA LYS A 33 4.21 13.44 3.79
C LYS A 33 3.31 13.41 2.54
N GLY A 34 3.63 12.55 1.57
CA GLY A 34 2.83 12.41 0.35
C GLY A 34 1.47 11.79 0.67
N LYS A 35 0.39 12.38 0.14
CA LYS A 35 -0.95 11.81 0.25
C LYS A 35 -1.07 10.58 -0.64
N MET A 36 -1.73 9.55 -0.13
CA MET A 36 -2.11 8.36 -0.88
C MET A 36 -3.53 7.94 -0.54
N THR A 37 -4.15 7.15 -1.43
CA THR A 37 -5.41 6.49 -1.11
C THR A 37 -5.16 5.10 -0.54
N LEU A 38 -5.84 4.79 0.57
CA LEU A 38 -5.87 3.49 1.21
C LEU A 38 -7.30 2.97 1.12
N THR A 39 -7.49 1.80 0.51
CA THR A 39 -8.81 1.17 0.41
C THR A 39 -8.77 -0.16 1.12
N TYR A 40 -9.69 -0.37 2.05
CA TYR A 40 -9.77 -1.64 2.76
C TYR A 40 -10.19 -2.75 1.78
N SER A 41 -9.58 -3.93 1.90
CA SER A 41 -9.82 -5.03 0.97
C SER A 41 -11.28 -5.49 0.94
N ARG A 42 -12.04 -5.31 2.04
CA ARG A 42 -13.49 -5.57 2.05
C ARG A 42 -14.24 -4.61 1.14
N ASP A 43 -13.91 -3.32 1.16
CA ASP A 43 -14.56 -2.31 0.32
C ASP A 43 -14.23 -2.55 -1.16
N ILE A 44 -12.99 -2.97 -1.46
CA ILE A 44 -12.62 -3.43 -2.81
C ILE A 44 -13.51 -4.61 -3.22
N SER A 45 -13.64 -5.62 -2.35
CA SER A 45 -14.43 -6.81 -2.66
C SER A 45 -15.91 -6.51 -2.86
N GLU A 46 -16.48 -5.61 -2.05
CA GLU A 46 -17.87 -5.18 -2.17
C GLU A 46 -18.07 -4.40 -3.47
N TYR A 47 -17.18 -3.47 -3.80
CA TYR A 47 -17.26 -2.74 -5.06
C TYR A 47 -17.19 -3.67 -6.28
N VAL A 48 -16.25 -4.62 -6.28
CA VAL A 48 -16.10 -5.59 -7.37
C VAL A 48 -17.35 -6.47 -7.47
N ALA A 49 -17.75 -7.11 -6.37
CA ALA A 49 -18.84 -8.09 -6.38
C ALA A 49 -20.22 -7.46 -6.58
N ALA A 50 -20.51 -6.34 -5.92
CA ALA A 50 -21.82 -5.70 -5.93
C ALA A 50 -22.02 -4.73 -7.10
N LYS A 51 -20.95 -4.18 -7.68
CA LYS A 51 -21.05 -3.21 -8.80
C LYS A 51 -20.47 -3.77 -10.08
N LEU A 52 -19.17 -4.06 -10.13
CA LEU A 52 -18.51 -4.36 -11.40
C LEU A 52 -19.05 -5.62 -12.08
N LEU A 53 -19.30 -6.69 -11.31
CA LEU A 53 -19.86 -7.93 -11.87
C LEU A 53 -21.29 -7.77 -12.42
N GLY A 54 -22.01 -6.70 -12.05
CA GLY A 54 -23.36 -6.41 -12.53
C GLY A 54 -23.40 -5.56 -13.81
N PHE A 55 -22.27 -5.09 -14.30
CA PHE A 55 -22.24 -4.24 -15.50
C PHE A 55 -22.38 -5.07 -16.78
N GLU A 56 -23.23 -4.62 -17.68
CA GLU A 56 -23.41 -5.23 -19.00
C GLU A 56 -22.13 -5.15 -19.84
N LYS A 57 -21.33 -4.10 -19.64
CA LYS A 57 -20.04 -3.87 -20.30
C LYS A 57 -19.04 -3.27 -19.33
N TRP A 58 -17.78 -3.64 -19.48
CA TRP A 58 -16.69 -3.09 -18.68
C TRP A 58 -15.92 -2.05 -19.47
N GLU A 59 -15.66 -0.92 -18.81
CA GLU A 59 -14.75 0.12 -19.27
C GLU A 59 -13.29 -0.34 -19.12
N GLN A 60 -12.39 0.31 -19.84
CA GLN A 60 -10.97 -0.05 -19.82
C GLN A 60 -10.33 0.12 -18.43
N ARG A 61 -10.84 1.06 -17.61
CA ARG A 61 -10.28 1.37 -16.29
C ARG A 61 -11.37 1.76 -15.30
N TYR A 62 -11.21 1.27 -14.07
CA TYR A 62 -11.99 1.67 -12.91
C TYR A 62 -11.03 2.14 -11.81
N TYR A 63 -11.47 3.11 -11.03
CA TYR A 63 -10.70 3.68 -9.94
C TYR A 63 -11.52 3.59 -8.66
N ILE A 64 -10.86 3.19 -7.57
CA ILE A 64 -11.42 3.21 -6.23
C ILE A 64 -10.50 4.10 -5.40
N SER A 65 -11.09 5.06 -4.71
CA SER A 65 -10.41 5.90 -3.73
C SER A 65 -11.09 5.68 -2.40
N GLY A 66 -10.35 5.16 -1.43
CA GLY A 66 -10.78 5.08 -0.03
C GLY A 66 -10.27 6.31 0.73
N ASP A 67 -9.78 6.07 1.94
CA ASP A 67 -9.22 7.09 2.82
C ASP A 67 -7.98 7.73 2.19
N ILE A 68 -7.82 9.05 2.36
CA ILE A 68 -6.70 9.80 1.81
C ILE A 68 -5.83 10.28 2.96
N GLU A 69 -4.70 9.62 3.16
CA GLU A 69 -3.81 9.80 4.31
C GLU A 69 -2.36 9.90 3.88
N THR A 70 -1.51 10.39 4.76
CA THR A 70 -0.05 10.31 4.67
C THR A 70 0.47 9.10 5.46
N TRP A 71 1.68 8.60 5.14
CA TRP A 71 2.28 7.52 5.93
C TRP A 71 2.48 7.92 7.41
N ASN A 72 2.72 9.20 7.68
CA ASN A 72 2.86 9.70 9.05
C ASN A 72 1.55 9.61 9.84
N GLU A 73 0.41 9.92 9.21
CA GLU A 73 -0.92 9.78 9.81
C GLU A 73 -1.24 8.30 10.07
N VAL A 74 -0.92 7.42 9.12
CA VAL A 74 -1.12 5.97 9.28
C VAL A 74 -0.29 5.41 10.44
N VAL A 75 0.99 5.76 10.52
CA VAL A 75 1.89 5.31 11.61
C VAL A 75 1.39 5.83 12.97
N SER A 76 0.93 7.08 13.03
CA SER A 76 0.34 7.67 14.23
C SER A 76 -0.92 6.89 14.68
N ALA A 77 -1.82 6.61 13.74
CA ALA A 77 -3.05 5.86 14.00
C ALA A 77 -2.80 4.41 14.44
N ALA A 78 -1.69 3.80 14.00
CA ALA A 78 -1.30 2.44 14.39
C ALA A 78 -0.84 2.31 15.86
N GLY A 79 -0.70 3.43 16.58
CA GLY A 79 -0.61 3.45 18.05
C GLY A 79 0.73 3.02 18.64
N LYS A 80 1.82 2.98 17.85
CA LYS A 80 3.15 2.63 18.38
C LYS A 80 4.24 3.51 17.78
N GLY A 81 4.62 4.54 18.53
CA GLY A 81 5.83 5.31 18.27
C GLY A 81 7.06 4.54 18.72
N VAL A 82 7.76 3.86 17.81
CA VAL A 82 9.18 3.49 17.99
C VAL A 82 9.91 3.74 16.67
N LYS A 83 11.08 4.37 16.80
CA LYS A 83 11.97 4.81 15.72
C LYS A 83 12.09 3.78 14.60
N SER A 84 11.82 4.25 13.39
CA SER A 84 12.17 3.62 12.15
C SER A 84 13.70 3.49 12.04
N ASP A 85 14.20 2.27 11.88
CA ASP A 85 15.40 2.09 11.06
C ASP A 85 14.98 2.45 9.63
N VAL A 86 15.15 3.73 9.30
CA VAL A 86 14.97 4.26 7.96
C VAL A 86 16.10 3.68 7.10
N SER A 87 15.92 2.46 6.59
CA SER A 87 16.76 1.94 5.52
C SER A 87 15.96 1.91 4.22
N CYS A 88 15.79 3.08 3.60
CA CYS A 88 15.32 3.16 2.22
C CYS A 88 16.50 3.46 1.29
N ASN A 89 17.43 2.51 1.17
CA ASN A 89 18.52 2.59 0.18
C ASN A 89 18.12 1.84 -1.11
N LEU A 90 17.12 2.36 -1.84
CA LEU A 90 16.70 1.78 -3.13
C LEU A 90 16.80 2.74 -4.32
N VAL A 91 17.36 3.94 -4.15
CA VAL A 91 17.63 4.87 -5.27
C VAL A 91 19.12 4.93 -5.64
N GLU A 92 20.04 4.54 -4.77
CA GLU A 92 21.50 4.67 -5.02
C GLU A 92 22.19 3.39 -5.54
N ARG A 93 21.44 2.33 -5.88
CA ARG A 93 22.01 1.13 -6.50
C ARG A 93 21.30 0.80 -7.81
N LEU A 94 21.55 1.64 -8.81
CA LEU A 94 21.41 1.30 -10.23
C LEU A 94 22.79 0.99 -10.81
#